data_AF-A0A316VER5-F1
#
_entry.id   AF-A0A316VER5-F1
#
_cell.length_a   1.000
_cell.length_b   1.000
_cell.length_c   1.000
_cell.angle_alpha   90.00
_cell.angle_beta   90.00
_cell.angle_gamma   90.00
#
_symmetry.space_group_name_H-M   'P 1'
#
loop_
_entity.id
_entity.type
_entity.pdbx_description
1 polymer ?
#
loop_
_entity_poly.entity_id
_entity_poly.type
_entity_poly.pdbx_seq_one_letter_code
_entity_poly.pdbx_strand_id
1 'polypeptide(L)' 'MHPHLANEKQVHCGELIDQLQQCHQAGFMHKYMGGCNGIKEELNACLREERLIRTQKNREASKAQNEKKKAMWKDIDENR' A
#
# COMPACT_ATOMS: atom_id res chain seq x y z
N MET A 1 -2.10 3.40 -12.75
CA MET A 1 -1.35 4.20 -11.76
C MET A 1 -1.96 5.57 -11.72
N HIS A 2 -2.47 6.01 -10.57
CA HIS A 2 -2.92 7.39 -10.42
C HIS A 2 -1.64 8.23 -10.24
N PRO A 3 -1.34 9.20 -11.13
CA PRO A 3 -0.05 9.91 -11.13
C PRO A 3 0.31 10.52 -9.77
N HIS A 4 -0.68 10.95 -9.01
CA HIS A 4 -0.48 11.55 -7.68
C HIS A 4 -0.16 10.56 -6.55
N LEU A 5 -0.30 9.25 -6.77
CA LEU A 5 -0.05 8.24 -5.73
C LEU A 5 1.36 7.64 -5.77
N ALA A 6 2.12 7.88 -6.85
CA ALA A 6 3.35 7.15 -7.16
C ALA A 6 4.59 7.58 -6.36
N ASN A 7 4.60 8.75 -5.72
CA ASN A 7 5.88 9.43 -5.46
C ASN A 7 6.41 9.35 -4.01
N GLU A 8 5.56 9.25 -2.98
CA GLU A 8 6.05 9.28 -1.59
C GLU A 8 5.74 8.01 -0.80
N LYS A 9 4.66 7.31 -1.14
CA LYS A 9 4.15 6.18 -0.34
C LYS A 9 4.60 4.81 -0.82
N GLN A 10 5.40 4.76 -1.89
CA GLN A 10 5.71 3.53 -2.62
C GLN A 10 7.21 3.45 -2.96
N VAL A 11 8.07 4.10 -2.17
CA VAL A 11 9.54 4.16 -2.39
C VAL A 11 10.12 2.76 -2.59
N HIS A 12 9.55 1.75 -1.91
CA HIS A 12 10.03 0.37 -1.99
C HIS A 12 9.75 -0.31 -3.34
N CYS A 13 8.69 0.09 -4.05
CA CYS A 13 8.35 -0.43 -5.36
C CYS A 13 8.74 0.54 -6.50
N GLY A 14 9.52 1.59 -6.21
CA GLY A 14 9.84 2.67 -7.14
C GLY A 14 10.46 2.18 -8.44
N GLU A 15 11.39 1.23 -8.36
CA GLU A 15 12.05 0.67 -9.54
C GLU A 15 11.06 -0.01 -10.51
N LEU A 16 10.11 -0.80 -9.99
CA LEU A 16 9.07 -1.44 -10.79
C LEU A 16 8.08 -0.41 -11.38
N ILE A 17 7.85 0.70 -10.68
CA ILE A 17 7.06 1.82 -11.19
C ILE A 17 7.78 2.48 -12.38
N ASP A 18 9.08 2.74 -12.25
CA ASP A 18 9.89 3.34 -13.31
C ASP A 18 9.98 2.43 -14.53
N GLN A 19 10.21 1.13 -14.34
CA GLN A 19 10.18 0.14 -15.42
C GLN A 19 8.82 0.09 -16.12
N LEU A 20 7.71 0.15 -15.37
CA LEU A 20 6.38 0.17 -15.97
C LEU A 20 6.13 1.47 -16.74
N GLN A 21 6.64 2.60 -16.24
CA GLN A 21 6.55 3.88 -16.94
C GLN A 21 7.35 3.85 -18.25
N GLN A 22 8.57 3.33 -18.23
CA GLN A 22 9.39 3.14 -19.43
C GLN A 22 8.70 2.22 -20.44
N CYS A 23 8.09 1.12 -19.99
CA CYS A 23 7.33 0.23 -20.86
C CYS A 23 6.11 0.94 -21.50
N HIS A 24 5.42 1.80 -20.74
CA HIS A 24 4.33 2.60 -21.30
C HIS A 24 4.81 3.65 -22.32
N GLN A 25 6.06 4.13 -22.22
CA GLN A 25 6.66 5.06 -23.19
C GLN A 25 7.01 4.37 -24.52
N ALA A 26 7.13 3.04 -24.55
CA ALA A 26 7.43 2.28 -25.77
C ALA A 26 6.31 2.33 -26.83
N GLY A 27 5.10 2.75 -26.45
CA GLY A 27 4.03 3.04 -27.39
C GLY A 27 2.66 2.56 -26.93
N PHE A 28 1.62 3.31 -27.31
CA PHE A 28 0.23 3.03 -26.91
C PHE A 28 -0.22 1.62 -27.34
N MET A 29 0.09 1.20 -28.57
CA MET A 29 -0.28 -0.12 -29.07
C MET A 29 0.42 -1.26 -28.33
N HIS A 30 1.69 -1.07 -27.94
CA HIS A 30 2.44 -2.06 -27.14
C HIS A 30 1.80 -2.27 -25.76
N LYS A 31 1.41 -1.16 -25.12
CA LYS A 31 0.65 -1.20 -23.86
C LYS A 31 -0.71 -1.88 -24.04
N TYR A 32 -1.46 -1.54 -25.08
CA TYR A 32 -2.79 -2.07 -25.34
C TYR A 32 -2.78 -3.58 -25.60
N MET A 33 -1.77 -4.07 -26.34
CA MET A 33 -1.57 -5.50 -26.61
C MET A 33 -1.02 -6.29 -25.41
N GLY A 34 -0.77 -5.64 -24.26
CA GLY A 34 -0.32 -6.32 -23.05
C GLY A 34 1.20 -6.53 -22.95
N GLY A 35 2.01 -5.82 -23.74
CA GLY A 35 3.47 -5.93 -23.71
C GLY A 35 4.12 -5.61 -22.36
N CYS A 36 3.41 -4.89 -21.48
CA CYS A 36 3.87 -4.52 -20.15
C CYS A 36 3.29 -5.39 -19.02
N ASN A 37 2.61 -6.49 -19.32
CA ASN A 37 1.87 -7.26 -18.31
C ASN A 37 2.78 -7.91 -17.26
N GLY A 38 3.96 -8.42 -17.63
CA GLY A 38 4.91 -9.01 -16.67
C GLY A 38 5.36 -8.01 -15.61
N ILE A 39 5.86 -6.84 -16.05
CA ILE A 39 6.28 -5.75 -15.15
C ILE A 39 5.10 -5.30 -14.26
N LYS A 40 3.89 -5.25 -14.83
CA LYS A 40 2.68 -4.90 -14.07
C LYS A 40 2.34 -5.95 -13.00
N GLU A 41 2.54 -7.23 -13.26
CA GLU A 41 2.31 -8.31 -12.30
C GLU A 41 3.29 -8.24 -11.13
N GLU A 42 4.58 -8.04 -11.42
CA GLU A 42 5.63 -7.84 -10.40
C GLU A 42 5.32 -6.63 -9.52
N LEU A 43 4.96 -5.51 -10.13
CA LEU A 43 4.58 -4.30 -9.42
C LEU A 43 3.35 -4.51 -8.53
N ASN A 44 2.34 -5.25 -9.01
CA ASN A 44 1.17 -5.58 -8.21
C ASN A 44 1.51 -6.46 -7.00
N ALA A 45 2.48 -7.37 -7.13
CA ALA A 45 2.95 -8.20 -6.03
C ALA A 45 3.63 -7.33 -4.96
N CYS A 46 4.56 -6.46 -5.37
CA CYS A 46 5.25 -5.53 -4.47
C CYS A 46 4.26 -4.62 -3.71
N LEU A 47 3.30 -4.01 -4.43
CA LEU A 47 2.30 -3.13 -3.82
C LEU A 47 1.32 -3.88 -2.90
N ARG A 48 1.09 -5.18 -3.16
CA ARG A 48 0.27 -6.02 -2.28
C ARG A 48 1.00 -6.29 -0.98
N GLU A 49 2.29 -6.59 -1.02
CA GLU A 49 3.12 -6.79 0.17
C GLU A 49 3.15 -5.54 1.05
N GLU A 50 3.41 -4.38 0.46
CA GLU A 50 3.40 -3.10 1.19
C GLU A 50 2.04 -2.83 1.85
N ARG A 51 0.95 -3.13 1.14
CA ARG A 51 -0.40 -3.02 1.69
C ARG A 51 -0.58 -3.93 2.91
N LEU A 52 -0.09 -5.17 2.87
CA LEU A 52 -0.20 -6.12 3.97
C LEU A 52 0.57 -5.63 5.19
N ILE A 53 1.82 -5.18 5.01
CA ILE A 53 2.65 -4.61 6.08
C ILE A 53 1.94 -3.42 6.74
N ARG A 54 1.43 -2.49 5.93
CA ARG A 54 0.70 -1.32 6.45
C ARG A 54 -0.58 -1.73 7.18
N THR A 55 -1.32 -2.69 6.65
CA THR A 55 -2.56 -3.19 7.25
C THR A 55 -2.28 -3.84 8.60
N GLN A 56 -1.19 -4.62 8.71
CA GLN A 56 -0.77 -5.22 9.96
C GLN A 56 -0.43 -4.16 11.01
N LYS A 57 0.43 -3.20 10.67
CA LYS A 57 0.79 -2.09 11.57
C LYS A 57 -0.44 -1.33 12.07
N ASN A 58 -1.37 -1.01 11.17
CA ASN A 58 -2.61 -0.32 11.54
C ASN A 58 -3.49 -1.18 12.45
N ARG A 59 -3.54 -2.50 12.24
CA ARG A 59 -4.30 -3.43 13.07
C ARG A 59 -3.73 -3.52 14.48
N GLU A 60 -2.41 -3.61 14.61
CA GLU A 60 -1.71 -3.62 15.89
C GLU A 60 -1.90 -2.31 16.65
N ALA A 61 -1.71 -1.17 15.98
CA ALA A 61 -1.96 0.14 16.55
C ALA A 61 -3.43 0.30 17.01
N SER A 62 -4.39 -0.17 16.21
CA SER A 62 -5.80 -0.12 16.55
C SER A 62 -6.13 -0.98 17.78
N LYS A 63 -5.55 -2.19 17.89
CA LYS A 63 -5.72 -3.04 19.08
C LYS A 63 -5.20 -2.34 20.34
N ALA A 64 -3.97 -1.83 20.29
CA ALA A 64 -3.37 -1.12 21.42
C ALA A 64 -4.20 0.10 21.84
N GLN A 65 -4.71 0.87 20.89
CA GLN A 65 -5.59 2.01 21.19
C GLN A 65 -6.94 1.58 21.77
N ASN A 66 -7.51 0.47 21.30
CA ASN A 66 -8.77 -0.05 21.83
C ASN A 66 -8.60 -0.60 23.25
N GLU A 67 -7.48 -1.26 23.56
CA GLU A 67 -7.16 -1.72 24.92
C GLU A 67 -7.01 -0.55 25.89
N LYS A 68 -6.27 0.50 25.49
CA LYS A 68 -6.17 1.74 26.28
C LYS A 68 -7.54 2.36 26.54
N LYS A 69 -8.36 2.52 25.50
CA LYS A 69 -9.72 3.04 25.65
C LYS A 69 -10.54 2.20 26.62
N LYS A 70 -10.53 0.87 26.48
CA LYS A 70 -11.26 -0.02 27.40
C LYS A 70 -10.80 0.12 28.85
N ALA A 71 -9.49 0.21 29.09
CA ALA A 71 -8.94 0.44 30.42
C ALA A 71 -9.42 1.77 31.01
N MET A 72 -9.39 2.86 30.23
CA MET A 72 -9.91 4.16 30.66
C MET A 72 -11.41 4.12 30.97
N TRP A 73 -12.22 3.47 30.12
CA TRP A 73 -13.66 3.33 30.36
C TRP A 73 -13.96 2.52 31.62
N LYS A 74 -13.18 1.47 31.89
CA LYS A 74 -13.31 0.66 33.10
C LYS A 74 -12.99 1.46 34.36
N ASP A 75 -11.91 2.24 34.35
CA ASP A 75 -11.53 3.11 35.48
C ASP A 75 -12.61 4.17 35.78
N ILE A 76 -13.23 4.75 34.75
CA ILE A 76 -14.34 5.70 34.91
C ILE A 76 -15.59 5.02 35.52
N ASP A 77 -15.85 3.76 35.17
CA ASP A 77 -16.99 3.01 35.70
C ASP A 77 -16.77 2.57 37.16
N GLU A 78 -15.54 2.17 37.51
CA GLU A 78 -15.17 1.77 38.88
C GLU A 78 -15.07 2.96 39.86
N ASN A 79 -14.73 4.16 39.37
CA ASN A 79 -14.66 5.39 40.17
C ASN A 79 -15.94 6.26 40.11
N ARG A 80 -17.05 5.70 39.62
CA ARG A 80 -18.35 6.39 39.52
C ARG A 80 -19.10 6.48 40.86
#